data_AF-A0A1I4R4S0-F1
#
_entry.id   AF-A0A1I4R4S0-F1
#
_cell.length_a   1.000
_cell.length_b   1.000
_cell.length_c   1.000
_cell.angle_alpha   90.00
_cell.angle_beta   90.00
_cell.angle_gamma   90.00
#
_symmetry.space_group_name_H-M   'P 1'
#
loop_
_entity.id
_entity.type
_entity.pdbx_description
1 polymer ?
#
loop_
_entity_poly.entity_id
_entity_poly.type
_entity_poly.pdbx_seq_one_letter_code
_entity_poly.pdbx_strand_id
1 'polypeptide(L)'
;MDNIQKDYNKMLSYFGEDVQQDGDTLHAIITQYSRSPNREYDEYMISSSQKISRGDLITYHESNWLVVSEIKYNGYEYVGFIRHCNYTNEIKVGETREVTGTDSMGRPIFETTPEYAEVKGIIESNSFSIDQTSGLKIPANESVLTVQDNEETRKVELGTNIDVFGRMMQIYGTNRTKIGLLVFSLQRND
;
A
#
# COMPACT_ATOMS: atom_id res chain seq x y z
N MET A 1 31.18 3.85 -18.21
CA MET A 1 29.99 4.20 -17.41
C MET A 1 29.30 5.45 -17.95
N ASP A 2 30.03 6.53 -18.26
CA ASP A 2 29.44 7.80 -18.75
C ASP A 2 28.53 7.66 -20.00
N ASN A 3 28.89 6.81 -20.97
CA ASN A 3 28.04 6.57 -22.15
C ASN A 3 26.72 5.86 -21.83
N ILE A 4 26.71 4.93 -20.87
CA ILE A 4 25.50 4.16 -20.51
C ILE A 4 24.48 5.07 -19.79
N GLN A 5 24.95 5.93 -18.88
CA GLN A 5 24.08 6.93 -18.24
C GLN A 5 23.48 7.88 -19.29
N LYS A 6 24.29 8.35 -20.25
CA LYS A 6 23.82 9.24 -21.32
C LYS A 6 22.77 8.55 -22.20
N ASP A 7 22.99 7.29 -22.55
CA ASP A 7 22.04 6.50 -23.32
C ASP A 7 20.73 6.28 -22.55
N TYR A 8 20.82 5.96 -21.26
CA TYR A 8 19.64 5.85 -20.39
C TYR A 8 18.89 7.18 -20.28
N ASN A 9 19.57 8.28 -20.02
CA ASN A 9 18.93 9.60 -19.92
C ASN A 9 18.23 9.99 -21.23
N LYS A 10 18.82 9.60 -22.38
CA LYS A 10 18.19 9.78 -23.68
C LYS A 10 16.93 8.91 -23.82
N MET A 11 16.99 7.65 -23.41
CA MET A 11 15.81 6.76 -23.36
C MET A 11 14.72 7.34 -22.47
N LEU A 12 15.08 7.80 -21.27
CA LEU A 12 14.18 8.46 -20.33
C LEU A 12 13.56 9.72 -20.94
N SER A 13 14.34 10.55 -21.67
CA SER A 13 13.78 11.74 -22.33
C SER A 13 12.79 11.45 -23.48
N TYR A 14 12.84 10.25 -24.07
CA TYR A 14 11.98 9.89 -25.20
C TYR A 14 10.78 9.04 -24.81
N PHE A 15 10.93 8.19 -23.81
CA PHE A 15 9.92 7.22 -23.39
C PHE A 15 9.44 7.44 -21.96
N GLY A 16 10.09 8.33 -21.22
CA GLY A 16 9.68 8.69 -19.88
C GLY A 16 8.51 9.66 -19.90
N GLU A 17 7.76 9.62 -18.81
CA GLU A 17 6.63 10.48 -18.55
C GLU A 17 6.64 10.92 -17.08
N ASP A 18 5.94 12.01 -16.81
CA ASP A 18 5.80 12.53 -15.46
C ASP A 18 4.70 11.76 -14.72
N VAL A 19 5.07 11.12 -13.62
CA VAL A 19 4.18 10.47 -12.66
C VAL A 19 4.30 11.17 -11.29
N GLN A 20 3.42 10.88 -10.35
CA GLN A 20 3.54 11.38 -8.98
C GLN A 20 4.08 10.28 -8.07
N GLN A 21 5.12 10.55 -7.30
CA GLN A 21 5.68 9.71 -6.26
C GLN A 21 5.41 10.40 -4.93
N ASP A 22 4.51 9.85 -4.11
CA ASP A 22 4.13 10.40 -2.81
C ASP A 22 3.70 11.89 -2.85
N GLY A 23 3.19 12.35 -3.99
CA GLY A 23 2.76 13.73 -4.24
C GLY A 23 3.79 14.63 -4.94
N ASP A 24 5.02 14.16 -5.11
CA ASP A 24 6.08 14.84 -5.85
C ASP A 24 6.18 14.33 -7.29
N THR A 25 6.61 15.19 -8.22
CA THR A 25 6.79 14.77 -9.62
C THR A 25 8.05 13.92 -9.80
N LEU A 26 7.85 12.75 -10.40
CA LEU A 26 8.88 11.78 -10.78
C LEU A 26 8.83 11.59 -12.29
N HIS A 27 9.95 11.78 -12.99
CA HIS A 27 10.03 11.42 -14.40
C HIS A 27 10.51 9.98 -14.53
N ALA A 28 9.68 9.10 -15.08
CA ALA A 28 9.92 7.66 -15.09
C ALA A 28 9.45 7.00 -16.39
N ILE A 29 10.03 5.85 -16.71
CA ILE A 29 9.54 4.97 -17.78
C ILE A 29 8.70 3.88 -17.11
N ILE A 30 7.43 3.79 -17.48
CA ILE A 30 6.54 2.71 -17.07
C ILE A 30 6.40 1.72 -18.23
N THR A 31 6.70 0.45 -17.99
CA THR A 31 6.62 -0.60 -19.01
C THR A 31 5.91 -1.84 -18.49
N GLN A 32 5.21 -2.53 -19.39
CA GLN A 32 4.60 -3.80 -19.04
C GLN A 32 5.67 -4.84 -18.73
N TYR A 33 5.69 -5.37 -17.51
CA TYR A 33 6.70 -6.34 -17.07
C TYR A 33 6.64 -7.66 -17.85
N SER A 34 5.44 -8.09 -18.24
CA SER A 34 5.22 -9.31 -19.03
C SER A 34 4.24 -9.02 -20.16
N ARG A 35 4.34 -9.72 -21.29
CA ARG A 35 3.32 -9.70 -22.36
C ARG A 35 2.32 -10.85 -22.24
N SER A 36 2.49 -11.73 -21.26
CA SER A 36 1.56 -12.84 -21.05
C SER A 36 0.18 -12.30 -20.65
N PRO A 37 -0.92 -12.79 -21.25
CA PRO A 37 -2.27 -12.44 -20.84
C PRO A 37 -2.70 -13.14 -19.54
N ASN A 38 -1.98 -14.20 -19.11
CA ASN A 38 -2.34 -15.00 -17.94
C ASN A 38 -1.56 -14.56 -16.69
N ARG A 39 -1.68 -13.28 -16.32
CA ARG A 39 -0.99 -12.73 -15.13
C ARG A 39 -1.91 -12.83 -13.92
N GLU A 40 -1.32 -13.14 -12.77
CA GLU A 40 -2.03 -13.13 -11.48
C GLU A 40 -2.29 -11.70 -10.98
N TYR A 41 -1.40 -10.76 -11.31
CA TYR A 41 -1.46 -9.37 -10.87
C TYR A 41 -1.31 -8.38 -12.02
N ASP A 42 -1.93 -7.22 -11.85
CA ASP A 42 -1.69 -6.05 -12.70
C ASP A 42 -0.44 -5.31 -12.22
N GLU A 43 0.67 -5.60 -12.90
CA GLU A 43 2.01 -5.11 -12.55
C GLU A 43 2.74 -4.50 -13.75
N TYR A 44 3.41 -3.39 -13.46
CA TYR A 44 4.33 -2.72 -14.36
C TYR A 44 5.73 -2.63 -13.77
N MET A 45 6.72 -2.57 -14.64
CA MET A 45 8.08 -2.17 -14.28
C MET A 45 8.17 -0.66 -14.35
N ILE A 46 8.73 -0.05 -13.31
CA ILE A 46 9.08 1.36 -13.24
C ILE A 46 10.59 1.50 -13.27
N SER A 47 11.10 2.46 -14.07
CA SER A 47 12.51 2.86 -14.06
C SER A 47 12.62 4.38 -14.01
N SER A 48 13.50 4.91 -13.14
CA SER A 48 13.83 6.34 -13.10
C SER A 48 15.30 6.59 -12.76
N SER A 49 15.80 7.77 -13.14
CA SER A 49 17.09 8.29 -12.63
C SER A 49 16.97 8.85 -11.21
N GLN A 50 15.76 9.23 -10.80
CA GLN A 50 15.45 9.65 -9.44
C GLN A 50 15.19 8.42 -8.56
N LYS A 51 15.48 8.56 -7.27
CA LYS A 51 15.37 7.43 -6.33
C LYS A 51 13.90 7.06 -6.12
N ILE A 52 13.58 5.81 -6.41
CA ILE A 52 12.37 5.12 -5.95
C ILE A 52 12.76 4.13 -4.84
N SER A 53 11.83 3.86 -3.94
CA SER A 53 11.97 2.90 -2.84
C SER A 53 10.76 1.96 -2.80
N ARG A 54 10.95 0.76 -2.23
CA ARG A 54 9.81 -0.12 -1.96
C ARG A 54 8.85 0.60 -1.01
N GLY A 55 7.56 0.54 -1.30
CA GLY A 55 6.52 1.22 -0.53
C GLY A 55 6.10 2.57 -1.08
N ASP A 56 6.86 3.18 -1.99
CA ASP A 56 6.47 4.45 -2.59
C ASP A 56 5.13 4.30 -3.33
N LEU A 57 4.26 5.30 -3.17
CA LEU A 57 2.98 5.37 -3.86
C LEU A 57 3.16 6.14 -5.16
N ILE A 58 2.91 5.48 -6.28
CA ILE A 58 3.00 6.03 -7.62
C ILE A 58 1.59 6.30 -8.17
N THR A 59 1.27 7.55 -8.52
CA THR A 59 0.08 7.86 -9.29
C THR A 59 0.43 7.94 -10.77
N TYR A 60 -0.17 7.04 -11.55
CA TYR A 60 0.07 6.89 -12.99
C TYR A 60 -1.27 6.65 -13.69
N HIS A 61 -1.58 7.50 -14.68
CA HIS A 61 -2.87 7.54 -15.38
C HIS A 61 -4.09 7.54 -14.45
N GLU A 62 -4.09 8.44 -13.45
CA GLU A 62 -5.17 8.60 -12.45
C GLU A 62 -5.36 7.41 -11.50
N SER A 63 -4.63 6.31 -11.70
CA SER A 63 -4.60 5.15 -10.80
C SER A 63 -3.44 5.23 -9.81
N ASN A 64 -3.64 4.66 -8.62
CA ASN A 64 -2.62 4.52 -7.61
C ASN A 64 -1.94 3.15 -7.74
N TRP A 65 -0.63 3.13 -7.61
CA TRP A 65 0.20 1.94 -7.73
C TRP A 65 1.21 1.92 -6.59
N LEU A 66 1.45 0.76 -6.00
CA LEU A 66 2.41 0.61 -4.91
C LEU A 66 3.68 -0.06 -5.43
N VAL A 67 4.86 0.48 -5.10
CA VAL A 67 6.13 -0.20 -5.37
C VAL A 67 6.25 -1.41 -4.45
N VAL A 68 6.09 -2.62 -4.99
CA VAL A 68 6.03 -3.88 -4.21
C VAL A 68 7.36 -4.63 -4.14
N SER A 69 8.26 -4.39 -5.09
CA SER A 69 9.56 -5.06 -5.15
C SER A 69 10.64 -4.30 -4.39
N GLU A 70 11.73 -5.00 -4.06
CA GLU A 70 13.00 -4.31 -3.80
C GLU A 70 13.41 -3.50 -5.04
N ILE A 71 14.15 -2.41 -4.81
CA ILE A 71 14.65 -1.55 -5.87
C ILE A 71 16.07 -1.94 -6.22
N LYS A 72 16.30 -2.20 -7.52
CA LYS A 72 17.63 -2.42 -8.06
C LYS A 72 18.20 -1.09 -8.55
N TYR A 73 19.34 -0.69 -8.02
CA TYR A 73 20.12 0.44 -8.55
C TYR A 73 21.31 -0.09 -9.37
N ASN A 74 21.40 0.29 -10.64
CA ASN A 74 22.47 -0.16 -11.54
C ASN A 74 23.59 0.88 -11.73
N GLY A 75 23.59 1.96 -10.94
CA GLY A 75 24.56 3.06 -11.06
C GLY A 75 24.07 4.26 -11.87
N TYR A 76 22.92 4.15 -12.54
CA TYR A 76 22.35 5.19 -13.40
C TYR A 76 20.82 5.23 -13.45
N GLU A 77 20.17 4.13 -13.04
CA GLU A 77 18.72 4.00 -12.95
C GLU A 77 18.37 3.18 -11.69
N TYR A 78 17.19 3.47 -11.15
CA TYR A 78 16.48 2.71 -10.15
C TYR A 78 15.33 1.96 -10.82
N VAL A 79 15.25 0.65 -10.62
CA VAL A 79 14.24 -0.21 -11.26
C VAL A 79 13.49 -1.03 -10.22
N GLY A 80 12.17 -1.10 -10.36
CA GLY A 80 11.30 -1.91 -9.52
C GLY A 80 10.00 -2.29 -10.21
N PHE A 81 9.13 -2.96 -9.45
CA PHE A 81 7.77 -3.32 -9.85
C PHE A 81 6.74 -2.54 -9.04
N ILE A 82 5.78 -1.97 -9.76
CA ILE A 82 4.59 -1.35 -9.19
C ILE A 82 3.38 -2.26 -9.44
N ARG A 83 2.48 -2.33 -8.48
CA ARG A 83 1.23 -3.09 -8.56
C ARG A 83 0.04 -2.18 -8.28
N HIS A 84 -1.03 -2.33 -9.07
CA HIS A 84 -2.22 -1.49 -8.95
C HIS A 84 -2.85 -1.59 -7.55
N CYS A 85 -3.14 -0.45 -6.93
CA CYS A 85 -3.90 -0.38 -5.70
C CYS A 85 -5.39 -0.58 -6.01
N ASN A 86 -5.92 -1.75 -5.67
CA ASN A 86 -7.34 -2.10 -5.81
C ASN A 86 -8.19 -1.73 -4.58
N TYR A 87 -7.59 -1.08 -3.59
CA TYR A 87 -8.25 -0.65 -2.36
C TYR A 87 -7.94 0.83 -2.08
N THR A 88 -8.98 1.61 -1.79
CA THR A 88 -8.88 3.00 -1.33
C THR A 88 -10.04 3.25 -0.39
N ASN A 89 -9.75 3.52 0.89
CA ASN A 89 -10.75 3.81 1.92
C ASN A 89 -10.13 4.61 3.06
N GLU A 90 -10.98 5.27 3.83
CA GLU A 90 -10.59 5.93 5.08
C GLU A 90 -10.47 4.90 6.21
N ILE A 91 -9.33 4.91 6.89
CA ILE A 91 -9.07 4.04 8.05
C ILE A 91 -8.80 4.95 9.26
N LYS A 92 -9.29 4.52 10.43
CA LYS A 92 -9.00 5.21 11.69
C LYS A 92 -7.50 5.09 12.01
N VAL A 93 -6.83 6.24 12.17
CA VAL A 93 -5.40 6.35 12.46
C VAL A 93 -5.11 6.98 13.82
N GLY A 94 -6.15 7.26 14.61
CA GLY A 94 -5.93 7.78 15.95
C GLY A 94 -7.17 8.41 16.55
N GLU A 95 -6.93 9.12 17.65
CA GLU A 95 -7.91 9.93 18.34
C GLU A 95 -7.22 11.14 18.96
N THR A 96 -7.82 12.33 18.81
CA THR A 96 -7.43 13.52 19.56
C THR A 96 -8.30 13.66 20.81
N ARG A 97 -7.68 14.16 21.88
CA ARG A 97 -8.35 14.43 23.15
C ARG A 97 -8.22 15.90 23.49
N GLU A 98 -9.35 16.61 23.48
CA GLU A 98 -9.40 18.02 23.87
C GLU A 98 -10.05 18.17 25.23
N VAL A 99 -9.51 19.07 26.06
CA VAL A 99 -10.08 19.38 27.37
C VAL A 99 -11.27 20.30 27.18
N THR A 100 -12.47 19.78 27.37
CA THR A 100 -13.72 20.54 27.18
C THR A 100 -14.29 21.11 28.47
N GLY A 101 -13.74 20.70 29.62
CA GLY A 101 -14.12 21.26 30.91
C GLY A 101 -13.43 20.61 32.08
N THR A 102 -13.94 20.91 33.27
CA THR A 102 -13.51 20.31 34.54
C THR A 102 -14.74 19.80 35.28
N ASP A 103 -14.65 18.62 35.86
CA ASP A 103 -15.72 18.07 36.69
C ASP A 103 -15.81 18.81 38.04
N SER A 104 -16.82 18.48 38.85
CA SER A 104 -17.04 19.06 40.19
C SER A 104 -15.89 18.86 41.18
N MET A 105 -14.92 18.00 40.86
CA MET A 105 -13.72 17.74 41.66
C MET A 105 -12.46 18.38 41.06
N GLY A 106 -12.60 19.20 40.01
CA GLY A 106 -11.47 19.88 39.35
C GLY A 106 -10.64 18.95 38.46
N ARG A 107 -11.16 17.77 38.07
CA ARG A 107 -10.49 16.88 37.12
C ARG A 107 -10.89 17.22 35.69
N PRO A 108 -9.97 17.22 34.73
CA PRO A 108 -10.29 17.55 33.34
C PRO A 108 -11.26 16.52 32.73
N ILE A 109 -12.24 17.02 31.98
CA ILE A 109 -13.12 16.24 31.12
C ILE A 109 -12.56 16.33 29.70
N PHE A 110 -12.38 15.18 29.07
CA PHE A 110 -11.87 15.08 27.71
C PHE A 110 -12.99 14.71 26.75
N GLU A 111 -13.04 15.38 25.60
CA GLU A 111 -13.78 14.91 24.42
C GLU A 111 -12.80 14.22 23.48
N THR A 112 -13.20 13.05 22.96
CA THR A 112 -12.38 12.22 22.08
C THR A 112 -12.93 12.30 20.66
N THR A 113 -12.12 12.76 19.71
CA THR A 113 -12.49 12.83 18.29
C THR A 113 -11.65 11.83 17.50
N PRO A 114 -12.26 10.87 16.78
CA PRO A 114 -11.51 9.92 15.96
C PRO A 114 -10.91 10.61 14.72
N GLU A 115 -9.68 10.24 14.40
CA GLU A 115 -8.97 10.71 13.21
C GLU A 115 -8.91 9.62 12.15
N TYR A 116 -9.12 10.00 10.89
CA TYR A 116 -9.13 9.10 9.74
C TYR A 116 -8.14 9.58 8.69
N ALA A 117 -7.50 8.63 8.02
CA ALA A 117 -6.65 8.89 6.86
C ALA A 117 -7.08 8.02 5.69
N GLU A 118 -7.03 8.57 4.48
CA GLU A 118 -7.21 7.80 3.25
C GLU A 118 -6.02 6.86 3.07
N VAL A 119 -6.31 5.56 2.96
CA VAL A 119 -5.32 4.52 2.76
C VAL A 119 -5.54 3.87 1.41
N LYS A 120 -4.48 3.90 0.59
CA LYS A 120 -4.41 3.24 -0.72
C LYS A 120 -3.56 1.99 -0.59
N GLY A 121 -4.04 0.88 -1.11
CA GLY A 121 -3.36 -0.39 -0.95
C GLY A 121 -3.82 -1.47 -1.90
N ILE A 122 -3.21 -2.64 -1.72
CA ILE A 122 -3.51 -3.87 -2.43
C ILE A 122 -4.20 -4.81 -1.45
N ILE A 123 -5.46 -5.13 -1.71
CA ILE A 123 -6.22 -6.13 -0.97
C ILE A 123 -6.22 -7.47 -1.72
N GLU A 124 -5.87 -8.53 -1.01
CA GLU A 124 -5.86 -9.90 -1.51
C GLU A 124 -6.70 -10.77 -0.57
N SER A 125 -7.72 -11.45 -1.10
CA SER A 125 -8.54 -12.38 -0.31
C SER A 125 -8.12 -13.82 -0.60
N ASN A 126 -7.72 -14.56 0.43
CA ASN A 126 -7.45 -15.99 0.30
C ASN A 126 -8.73 -16.76 0.61
N SER A 127 -9.49 -17.15 -0.41
CA SER A 127 -10.54 -18.15 -0.26
C SER A 127 -10.03 -19.51 -0.72
N PHE A 128 -9.59 -20.35 0.21
CA PHE A 128 -9.39 -21.77 -0.09
C PHE A 128 -10.73 -22.51 0.03
N SER A 129 -11.12 -23.24 -1.00
CA SER A 129 -12.26 -24.18 -0.97
C SER A 129 -11.82 -25.56 -1.42
N ILE A 130 -11.97 -26.57 -0.56
CA ILE A 130 -12.13 -27.97 -0.97
C ILE A 130 -13.20 -28.61 -0.07
N ASP A 131 -14.33 -28.93 -0.69
CA ASP A 131 -15.44 -29.77 -0.20
C ASP A 131 -15.46 -30.99 -1.16
N GLN A 132 -15.62 -32.27 -0.84
CA GLN A 132 -16.01 -33.05 0.33
C GLN A 132 -15.28 -34.41 0.20
N THR A 133 -14.42 -34.84 1.15
CA THR A 133 -14.10 -36.27 1.46
C THR A 133 -12.89 -36.47 2.39
N SER A 134 -12.14 -35.44 2.78
CA SER A 134 -11.03 -35.63 3.74
C SER A 134 -10.69 -34.36 4.54
N GLY A 135 -11.34 -34.22 5.69
CA GLY A 135 -10.65 -34.07 6.97
C GLY A 135 -9.70 -32.91 7.26
N LEU A 136 -9.65 -31.84 6.47
CA LEU A 136 -8.93 -30.62 6.86
C LEU A 136 -9.72 -29.35 6.51
N LYS A 137 -10.34 -28.73 7.52
CA LYS A 137 -10.90 -27.38 7.43
C LYS A 137 -9.86 -26.39 7.97
N ILE A 138 -9.27 -25.60 7.08
CA ILE A 138 -8.50 -24.41 7.43
C ILE A 138 -9.49 -23.23 7.36
N PRO A 139 -9.44 -22.24 8.27
CA PRO A 139 -10.37 -21.12 8.21
C PRO A 139 -10.20 -20.35 6.89
N ALA A 140 -11.20 -20.47 6.01
CA ALA A 140 -11.39 -19.60 4.87
C ALA A 140 -12.06 -18.33 5.39
N ASN A 141 -11.35 -17.19 5.36
CA ASN A 141 -11.84 -15.79 5.43
C ASN A 141 -10.71 -14.79 5.80
N GLU A 142 -9.45 -15.12 5.48
CA GLU A 142 -8.34 -14.20 5.72
C GLU A 142 -8.10 -13.37 4.46
N SER A 143 -8.13 -12.05 4.63
CA SER A 143 -7.67 -11.11 3.59
C SER A 143 -6.43 -10.37 4.08
N VAL A 144 -5.61 -9.95 3.13
CA VAL A 144 -4.36 -9.25 3.40
C VAL A 144 -4.42 -7.91 2.70
N LEU A 145 -4.23 -6.84 3.45
CA LEU A 145 -4.12 -5.48 2.93
C LEU A 145 -2.66 -5.03 3.00
N THR A 146 -2.03 -4.85 1.85
CA THR A 146 -0.67 -4.30 1.73
C THR A 146 -0.73 -2.82 1.40
N VAL A 147 -0.09 -1.99 2.22
CA VAL A 147 -0.07 -0.52 2.09
C VAL A 147 1.36 -0.01 2.23
N GLN A 148 1.57 1.28 1.92
CA GLN A 148 2.81 1.98 2.26
C GLN A 148 3.01 2.02 3.78
N ASP A 149 4.24 1.79 4.23
CA ASP A 149 4.65 1.96 5.63
C ASP A 149 5.04 3.44 5.89
N ASN A 150 4.07 4.27 6.27
CA ASN A 150 4.24 5.70 6.54
C ASN A 150 3.73 6.08 7.95
N GLU A 151 3.80 7.36 8.30
CA GLU A 151 3.41 7.82 9.64
C GLU A 151 1.95 7.54 9.96
N GLU A 152 1.03 7.69 8.99
CA GLU A 152 -0.40 7.47 9.19
C GLU A 152 -0.74 5.98 9.31
N THR A 153 -0.25 5.15 8.38
CA THR A 153 -0.56 3.71 8.38
C THR A 153 0.04 2.99 9.60
N ARG A 154 1.11 3.52 10.18
CA ARG A 154 1.70 2.99 11.42
C ARG A 154 0.86 3.23 12.67
N LYS A 155 -0.03 4.22 12.67
CA LYS A 155 -0.91 4.51 13.81
C LYS A 155 -2.17 3.63 13.84
N VAL A 156 -2.45 2.90 12.75
CA VAL A 156 -3.59 1.98 12.69
C VAL A 156 -3.45 0.90 13.76
N GLU A 157 -4.43 0.82 14.66
CA GLU A 157 -4.43 -0.11 15.79
C GLU A 157 -5.06 -1.45 15.41
N LEU A 158 -4.57 -2.53 16.04
CA LEU A 158 -5.24 -3.83 15.98
C LEU A 158 -6.66 -3.72 16.57
N GLY A 159 -7.60 -4.46 16.01
CA GLY A 159 -9.02 -4.38 16.37
C GLY A 159 -9.79 -3.32 15.58
N THR A 160 -9.12 -2.46 14.82
CA THR A 160 -9.76 -1.49 13.92
C THR A 160 -10.58 -2.21 12.86
N ASN A 161 -11.84 -1.78 12.69
CA ASN A 161 -12.72 -2.27 11.65
C ASN A 161 -12.59 -1.41 10.40
N ILE A 162 -12.49 -2.05 9.25
CA ILE A 162 -12.40 -1.40 7.94
C ILE A 162 -13.42 -2.01 6.99
N ASP A 163 -13.98 -1.19 6.11
CA ASP A 163 -14.80 -1.69 5.01
C ASP A 163 -13.90 -2.20 3.89
N VAL A 164 -14.15 -3.43 3.45
CA VAL A 164 -13.50 -4.05 2.29
C VAL A 164 -14.60 -4.50 1.34
N PHE A 165 -14.83 -3.71 0.28
CA PHE A 165 -15.86 -3.97 -0.74
C PHE A 165 -17.26 -4.22 -0.15
N GLY A 166 -17.68 -3.40 0.81
CA GLY A 166 -18.98 -3.52 1.47
C GLY A 166 -19.03 -4.58 2.57
N ARG A 167 -17.88 -5.11 3.01
CA ARG A 167 -17.77 -6.08 4.10
C ARG A 167 -16.89 -5.51 5.20
N MET A 168 -17.43 -5.43 6.41
CA MET A 168 -16.65 -5.03 7.58
C MET A 168 -15.69 -6.14 7.98
N MET A 169 -14.40 -5.81 7.99
CA MET A 169 -13.31 -6.69 8.41
C MET A 169 -12.53 -6.03 9.55
N GLN A 170 -12.00 -6.84 10.46
CA GLN A 170 -11.16 -6.38 11.56
C GLN A 170 -9.69 -6.68 11.27
N ILE A 171 -8.83 -5.69 11.53
CA ILE A 171 -7.38 -5.87 11.52
C ILE A 171 -6.97 -6.66 12.76
N TYR A 172 -6.40 -7.85 12.59
CA TYR A 172 -5.95 -8.69 13.71
C TYR A 172 -4.43 -8.90 13.75
N GLY A 173 -3.74 -8.59 12.65
CA GLY A 173 -2.29 -8.75 12.56
C GLY A 173 -1.64 -7.68 11.70
N THR A 174 -0.36 -7.43 11.97
CA THR A 174 0.51 -6.53 11.19
C THR A 174 1.84 -7.21 10.91
N ASN A 175 2.33 -7.10 9.68
CA ASN A 175 3.64 -7.59 9.27
C ASN A 175 4.44 -6.44 8.61
N ARG A 176 5.67 -6.21 9.10
CA ARG A 176 6.61 -5.16 8.68
C ARG A 176 7.94 -5.72 8.16
N THR A 177 7.97 -7.00 7.79
CA THR A 177 9.20 -7.70 7.35
C THR A 177 9.75 -7.16 6.02
N LYS A 178 8.87 -6.62 5.17
CA LYS A 178 9.23 -5.94 3.92
C LYS A 178 9.34 -4.45 4.18
N ILE A 179 10.56 -3.94 4.40
CA ILE A 179 10.85 -2.50 4.61
C ILE A 179 10.12 -1.65 3.56
N GLY A 180 9.35 -0.66 4.00
CA GLY A 180 8.55 0.23 3.15
C GLY A 180 7.10 -0.24 2.91
N LEU A 181 6.79 -1.51 3.19
CA LEU A 181 5.43 -2.05 3.12
C LEU A 181 4.94 -2.43 4.52
N LEU A 182 3.69 -2.09 4.80
CA LEU A 182 2.95 -2.57 5.94
C LEU A 182 1.83 -3.50 5.46
N VAL A 183 1.79 -4.69 6.04
CA VAL A 183 0.84 -5.72 5.64
C VAL A 183 -0.11 -5.98 6.81
N PHE A 184 -1.38 -5.68 6.64
CA PHE A 184 -2.44 -5.97 7.61
C PHE A 184 -3.10 -7.31 7.29
N SER A 185 -3.23 -8.15 8.31
CA SER A 185 -4.05 -9.35 8.26
C SER A 185 -5.47 -9.01 8.72
N LEU A 186 -6.45 -9.36 7.91
CA LEU A 186 -7.86 -9.02 8.10
C LEU A 186 -8.69 -10.29 8.27
N GLN A 187 -9.56 -10.26 9.27
CA GLN A 187 -10.55 -11.31 9.51
C GLN A 187 -11.95 -10.71 9.44
N ARG A 188 -12.93 -11.53 9.05
CA ARG A 188 -14.33 -11.13 9.08
C ARG A 188 -14.82 -11.09 10.54
N ASN A 189 -15.58 -10.05 10.88
CA ASN A 189 -16.39 -10.08 12.10
C ASN A 189 -17.70 -10.77 11.76
N ASP A 190 -17.90 -11.98 12.30
CA ASP A 190 -19.17 -12.70 12.26
C ASP A 190 -20.08 -12.29 13.43
#